data_AF-H9MDN3-F1
#
_entry.id   AF-H9MDN3-F1
#
_cell.length_a   1.000
_cell.length_b   1.000
_cell.length_c   1.000
_cell.angle_alpha   90.00
_cell.angle_beta   90.00
_cell.angle_gamma   90.00
#
_symmetry.space_group_name_H-M   'P 1'
#
loop_
_entity.id
_entity.type
_entity.pdbx_description
1 polymer ?
#
loop_
_entity_poly.entity_id
_entity_poly.type
_entity_poly.pdbx_seq_one_letter_code
_entity_poly.pdbx_strand_id
1 'polypeptide(L)'
;MGDADNHRRSSVNSASRVCFSFAAYAKNVIDHLRRCQVPIARGLTDEEFGRIEATFGFAFPPDLRSILREGLPVGVGFPNWRSGATQQLRMMMDLPMAGLSYEVSKGRFWWKDWGSQPYSSDEA
;
A
#
# COMPACT_ATOMS: atom_id res chain seq x y z
N MET A 1 31.34 -8.23 -60.14
CA MET A 1 29.86 -8.22 -60.23
C MET A 1 29.39 -9.47 -59.50
N GLY A 2 29.03 -9.41 -58.22
CA GLY A 2 27.79 -8.80 -57.70
C GLY A 2 26.70 -9.88 -57.82
N ASP A 3 26.08 -10.42 -56.77
CA ASP A 3 25.80 -9.91 -55.43
C ASP A 3 25.64 -11.08 -54.44
N ALA A 4 26.00 -10.83 -53.18
CA ALA A 4 25.75 -11.70 -52.04
C ALA A 4 24.59 -11.11 -51.22
N ASP A 5 23.39 -11.68 -51.36
CA ASP A 5 22.23 -11.35 -50.54
C ASP A 5 22.32 -12.03 -49.16
N ASN A 6 23.07 -11.38 -48.26
CA ASN A 6 23.18 -11.78 -46.86
C ASN A 6 21.93 -11.38 -46.08
N HIS A 7 21.20 -12.40 -45.63
CA HIS A 7 20.03 -12.30 -44.76
C HIS A 7 20.35 -11.57 -43.44
N ARG A 8 19.96 -10.29 -43.33
CA ARG A 8 19.84 -9.62 -42.03
C ARG A 8 18.64 -10.20 -41.27
N ARG A 9 18.90 -11.24 -40.47
CA ARG A 9 18.02 -11.59 -39.35
C ARG A 9 18.12 -10.49 -38.30
N SER A 10 17.17 -9.57 -38.34
CA SER A 10 16.91 -8.60 -37.28
C SER A 10 16.53 -9.35 -36.00
N SER A 11 17.47 -9.47 -35.06
CA SER A 11 17.21 -9.96 -33.72
C SER A 11 16.38 -8.91 -32.99
N VAL A 12 15.08 -9.20 -32.81
CA VAL A 12 14.18 -8.35 -32.03
C VAL A 12 14.55 -8.55 -30.55
N ASN A 13 15.21 -7.56 -29.97
CA ASN A 13 15.44 -7.45 -28.54
C ASN A 13 14.09 -7.50 -27.80
N SER A 14 13.79 -8.64 -27.17
CA SER A 14 12.66 -8.74 -26.23
C SER A 14 13.00 -7.86 -25.02
N ALA A 15 12.39 -6.68 -24.95
CA ALA A 15 12.32 -5.91 -23.73
C ALA A 15 11.73 -6.80 -22.64
N SER A 16 12.52 -7.15 -21.62
CA SER A 16 12.06 -7.88 -20.45
C SER A 16 10.90 -7.12 -19.84
N ARG A 17 9.68 -7.62 -20.05
CA ARG A 17 8.49 -7.14 -19.35
C ARG A 17 8.69 -7.44 -17.88
N VAL A 18 8.96 -6.42 -17.08
CA VAL A 18 8.97 -6.53 -15.63
C VAL A 18 7.53 -6.82 -15.22
N CYS A 19 7.21 -8.08 -14.90
CA CYS A 19 5.93 -8.42 -14.32
C CYS A 19 5.96 -8.06 -12.83
N PHE A 20 5.13 -7.11 -12.42
CA PHE A 20 4.91 -6.85 -11.00
C PHE A 20 4.01 -7.95 -10.44
N SER A 21 4.48 -8.64 -9.40
CA SER A 21 3.73 -9.71 -8.73
C SER A 21 3.47 -9.31 -7.29
N PHE A 22 2.19 -9.11 -6.95
CA PHE A 22 1.79 -8.84 -5.57
C PHE A 22 2.18 -9.98 -4.62
N ALA A 23 2.21 -11.24 -5.09
CA ALA A 23 2.63 -12.36 -4.27
C ALA A 23 4.13 -12.30 -3.91
N ALA A 24 4.98 -12.01 -4.90
CA ALA A 24 6.42 -11.85 -4.66
C ALA A 24 6.70 -10.65 -3.75
N TYR A 25 5.99 -9.53 -3.98
CA TYR A 25 6.06 -8.35 -3.15
C TYR A 25 5.63 -8.62 -1.70
N ALA A 26 4.46 -9.26 -1.51
CA ALA A 26 3.94 -9.61 -0.19
C ALA A 26 4.92 -10.48 0.60
N LYS A 27 5.49 -11.51 -0.03
CA LYS A 27 6.49 -12.37 0.59
C LYS A 27 7.73 -11.59 1.05
N ASN A 28 8.25 -10.72 0.19
CA ASN A 28 9.39 -9.86 0.53
C ASN A 28 9.09 -8.93 1.71
N VAL A 29 7.89 -8.35 1.76
CA VAL A 29 7.45 -7.50 2.88
C VAL A 29 7.38 -8.29 4.17
N ILE A 30 6.71 -9.45 4.16
CA ILE A 30 6.58 -10.30 5.35
C ILE A 30 7.96 -10.78 5.84
N ASP A 31 8.85 -11.19 4.94
CA ASP A 31 10.21 -11.61 5.31
C ASP A 31 11.03 -10.45 5.88
N HIS A 32 10.87 -9.23 5.36
CA HIS A 32 11.50 -8.05 5.93
C HIS A 32 10.96 -7.76 7.35
N LEU A 33 9.64 -7.80 7.55
CA LEU A 33 9.04 -7.60 8.87
C LEU A 33 9.51 -8.63 9.90
N ARG A 34 9.64 -9.90 9.50
CA ARG A 34 10.21 -10.96 10.34
C ARG A 34 11.65 -10.66 10.76
N ARG A 35 12.49 -10.17 9.84
CA ARG A 35 13.87 -9.76 10.14
C ARG A 35 13.91 -8.61 11.15
N CYS A 36 12.97 -7.69 11.05
CA CYS A 36 12.76 -6.59 12.00
C CYS A 36 12.12 -7.03 13.33
N GLN A 37 11.98 -8.34 13.59
CA GLN A 37 11.41 -8.90 14.82
C GLN A 37 9.94 -8.51 15.06
N VAL A 38 9.19 -8.19 14.00
CA VAL A 38 7.75 -7.93 14.11
C VAL A 38 7.01 -9.29 14.24
N PRO A 39 6.14 -9.45 15.25
CA PRO A 39 5.29 -10.65 15.37
C PRO A 39 4.33 -10.77 14.19
N ILE A 40 4.44 -11.85 13.42
CA ILE A 40 3.56 -12.16 12.28
C ILE A 40 2.70 -13.38 12.64
N ALA A 41 1.39 -13.16 12.73
CA ALA A 41 0.39 -14.22 12.83
C ALA A 41 0.02 -14.77 11.44
N ARG A 42 -0.78 -15.84 11.42
CA ARG A 42 -1.35 -16.38 10.18
C ARG A 42 -2.10 -15.27 9.43
N GLY A 43 -1.88 -15.20 8.11
CA GLY A 43 -2.57 -14.25 7.24
C GLY A 43 -4.09 -14.39 7.26
N LEU A 44 -4.77 -13.35 6.79
CA LEU A 44 -6.23 -13.28 6.77
C LEU A 44 -6.83 -14.17 5.68
N THR A 45 -7.96 -14.81 5.98
CA THR A 45 -8.77 -15.53 4.99
C THR A 45 -9.67 -14.58 4.22
N ASP A 46 -10.23 -15.05 3.10
CA ASP A 46 -11.18 -14.25 2.31
C ASP A 46 -12.45 -13.89 3.07
N GLU A 47 -12.93 -14.79 3.93
CA GLU A 47 -14.04 -14.53 4.84
C GLU A 47 -13.69 -13.43 5.86
N GLU A 48 -12.47 -13.47 6.40
CA GLU A 48 -11.98 -12.44 7.33
C GLU A 48 -11.88 -11.09 6.65
N PHE A 49 -11.32 -11.03 5.43
CA PHE A 49 -11.31 -9.80 4.64
C PHE A 49 -12.72 -9.27 4.42
N GLY A 50 -13.66 -10.11 3.95
CA GLY A 50 -15.04 -9.70 3.70
C GLY A 50 -15.74 -9.15 4.95
N ARG A 51 -15.51 -9.76 6.12
CA ARG A 51 -16.04 -9.24 7.40
C ARG A 51 -15.47 -7.87 7.75
N ILE A 52 -14.16 -7.68 7.60
CA ILE A 52 -13.50 -6.40 7.91
C ILE A 52 -13.99 -5.31 6.95
N GLU A 53 -13.97 -5.59 5.65
CA GLU A 53 -14.44 -4.66 4.60
C GLU A 53 -15.89 -4.23 4.84
N ALA A 54 -16.78 -5.17 5.18
CA ALA A 54 -18.17 -4.87 5.53
C ALA A 54 -18.31 -4.07 6.84
N THR A 55 -17.48 -4.33 7.85
CA THR A 55 -17.54 -3.66 9.15
C THR A 55 -17.12 -2.19 9.06
N PHE A 56 -16.09 -1.91 8.27
CA PHE A 56 -15.48 -0.58 8.19
C PHE A 56 -15.88 0.21 6.94
N GLY A 57 -16.50 -0.43 5.93
CA GLY A 57 -17.01 0.24 4.75
C GLY A 57 -15.94 0.63 3.74
N PHE A 58 -14.84 -0.13 3.66
CA PHE A 58 -13.77 0.06 2.67
C PHE A 58 -13.41 -1.27 2.01
N ALA A 59 -12.68 -1.22 0.88
CA ALA A 59 -12.07 -2.39 0.26
C ALA A 59 -10.55 -2.34 0.42
N PHE A 60 -9.92 -3.46 0.78
CA PHE A 60 -8.47 -3.50 0.88
C PHE A 60 -7.83 -3.29 -0.49
N PRO A 61 -6.85 -2.39 -0.62
CA PRO A 61 -6.02 -2.29 -1.80
C PRO A 61 -5.39 -3.66 -2.17
N PRO A 62 -5.27 -4.02 -3.46
CA PRO A 62 -4.79 -5.35 -3.88
C PRO A 62 -3.41 -5.73 -3.33
N ASP A 63 -2.52 -4.76 -3.17
CA ASP A 63 -1.20 -4.90 -2.56
C ASP A 63 -1.31 -5.23 -1.06
N LEU A 64 -2.05 -4.42 -0.30
CA LEU A 64 -2.23 -4.62 1.13
C LEU A 64 -2.95 -5.94 1.42
N ARG A 65 -3.97 -6.28 0.62
CA ARG A 65 -4.66 -7.58 0.71
C ARG A 65 -3.69 -8.74 0.51
N SER A 66 -2.78 -8.62 -0.46
CA SER A 66 -1.77 -9.66 -0.72
C SER A 66 -0.79 -9.81 0.44
N ILE A 67 -0.33 -8.70 1.03
CA ILE A 67 0.53 -8.70 2.22
C ILE A 67 -0.18 -9.38 3.40
N LEU A 68 -1.41 -8.94 3.73
CA LEU A 68 -2.16 -9.44 4.87
C LEU A 68 -2.61 -10.89 4.72
N ARG A 69 -2.74 -11.38 3.48
CA ARG A 69 -2.99 -12.80 3.19
C ARG A 69 -1.74 -13.66 3.38
N GLU A 70 -0.56 -13.15 3.02
CA GLU A 70 0.72 -13.83 3.25
C GLU A 70 1.06 -13.92 4.75
N GLY A 71 0.80 -12.86 5.51
CA GLY A 71 1.00 -12.83 6.95
C GLY A 71 0.37 -11.61 7.62
N LEU A 72 -0.14 -11.80 8.84
CA LEU A 72 -0.79 -10.71 9.58
C LEU A 72 0.17 -10.15 10.64
N PRO A 73 0.74 -8.95 10.46
CA PRO A 73 1.52 -8.32 11.52
C PRO A 73 0.60 -7.92 12.69
N VAL A 74 0.96 -8.31 13.90
CA VAL A 74 0.20 -8.02 15.14
C VAL A 74 1.04 -7.31 16.21
N GLY A 75 2.23 -6.82 15.83
CA GLY A 75 3.12 -6.06 16.70
C GLY A 75 2.65 -4.63 16.98
N VAL A 76 3.34 -3.97 17.91
CA VAL A 76 3.13 -2.54 18.20
C VAL A 76 3.27 -1.72 16.92
N GLY A 77 2.35 -0.79 16.70
CA GLY A 77 2.29 0.04 15.49
C GLY A 77 1.55 -0.60 14.31
N PHE A 78 1.16 -1.88 14.40
CA PHE A 78 0.34 -2.54 13.39
C PHE A 78 -1.11 -2.72 13.87
N PRO A 79 -2.10 -2.48 13.00
CA PRO A 79 -3.50 -2.77 13.30
C PRO A 79 -3.71 -4.28 13.39
N ASN A 80 -4.21 -4.75 14.54
CA ASN A 80 -4.64 -6.14 14.67
C ASN A 80 -6.01 -6.32 14.00
N TRP A 81 -6.00 -6.60 12.69
CA TRP A 81 -7.23 -6.73 11.90
C TRP A 81 -8.15 -7.89 12.33
N ARG A 82 -7.62 -8.93 12.98
CA ARG A 82 -8.40 -10.12 13.37
C ARG A 82 -9.06 -9.97 14.74
N SER A 83 -8.37 -9.35 15.69
CA SER A 83 -8.81 -9.31 17.10
C SER A 83 -8.73 -7.93 17.73
N GLY A 84 -8.40 -6.90 16.96
CA GLY A 84 -8.38 -5.52 17.41
C GLY A 84 -9.78 -5.00 17.72
N ALA A 85 -9.89 -4.16 18.74
CA ALA A 85 -11.15 -3.50 19.07
C ALA A 85 -11.58 -2.58 17.91
N THR A 86 -12.84 -2.67 17.49
CA THR A 86 -13.38 -1.89 16.36
C THR A 86 -13.12 -0.39 16.51
N GLN A 87 -13.27 0.14 17.73
CA GLN A 87 -13.02 1.56 18.00
C GLN A 87 -11.55 1.94 17.79
N GLN A 88 -10.62 1.09 18.22
CA GLN A 88 -9.18 1.32 18.03
C GLN A 88 -8.81 1.30 16.55
N LEU A 89 -9.34 0.34 15.79
CA LEU A 89 -9.10 0.24 14.35
C LEU A 89 -9.67 1.46 13.60
N ARG A 90 -10.88 1.95 13.97
CA ARG A 90 -11.43 3.20 13.42
C ARG A 90 -10.48 4.38 13.67
N MET A 91 -10.08 4.58 14.93
CA MET A 91 -9.13 5.66 15.25
C MET A 91 -7.84 5.55 14.45
N MET A 92 -7.25 4.36 14.32
CA MET A 92 -6.03 4.17 13.52
C MET A 92 -6.22 4.52 12.03
N MET A 93 -7.39 4.27 11.47
CA MET A 93 -7.71 4.63 10.08
C MET A 93 -8.01 6.13 9.92
N ASP A 94 -8.58 6.77 10.93
CA ASP A 94 -8.92 8.20 10.90
C ASP A 94 -7.69 9.09 11.16
N LEU A 95 -6.69 8.58 11.89
CA LEU A 95 -5.48 9.31 12.30
C LEU A 95 -4.71 9.97 11.14
N PRO A 96 -4.42 9.27 10.02
CA PRO A 96 -3.72 9.90 8.88
C PRO A 96 -4.47 11.11 8.32
N MET A 97 -5.79 11.03 8.19
CA MET A 97 -6.62 12.12 7.69
C MET A 97 -6.67 13.27 8.69
N ALA A 98 -6.91 12.97 9.97
CA ALA A 98 -6.93 13.99 11.03
C ALA A 98 -5.58 14.70 11.16
N GLY A 99 -4.47 13.96 11.07
CA GLY A 99 -3.11 14.50 11.10
C GLY A 99 -2.83 15.42 9.92
N LEU A 100 -3.19 15.00 8.70
CA LEU A 100 -3.01 15.84 7.52
C LEU A 100 -3.84 17.13 7.61
N SER A 101 -5.13 17.02 7.96
CA SER A 101 -6.01 18.19 8.16
C SER A 101 -5.47 19.12 9.23
N TYR A 102 -4.90 18.57 10.31
CA TYR A 102 -4.27 19.37 11.36
C TYR A 102 -3.06 20.16 10.82
N GLU A 103 -2.15 19.51 10.08
CA GLU A 103 -0.97 20.18 9.51
C GLU A 103 -1.36 21.27 8.50
N VAL A 104 -2.42 21.06 7.72
CA VAL A 104 -3.03 22.09 6.85
C VAL A 104 -3.58 23.25 7.68
N SER A 105 -4.36 22.97 8.73
CA SER A 105 -4.94 23.99 9.60
C SER A 105 -3.88 24.83 10.35
N LYS A 106 -2.71 24.24 10.63
CA LYS A 106 -1.56 24.94 11.22
C LYS A 106 -0.68 25.65 10.20
N GLY A 107 -1.03 25.54 8.91
CA GLY A 107 -0.27 26.11 7.81
C GLY A 107 1.12 25.52 7.63
N ARG A 108 1.38 24.33 8.17
CA ARG A 108 2.67 23.62 8.10
C ARG A 108 2.77 22.71 6.88
N PHE A 109 1.63 22.34 6.31
CA PHE A 109 1.53 21.58 5.08
C PHE A 109 0.59 22.27 4.09
N TRP A 110 1.06 22.43 2.85
CA TRP A 110 0.23 22.85 1.72
C TRP A 110 0.75 22.19 0.45
N TRP A 111 -0.10 21.43 -0.24
CA TRP A 111 0.32 20.80 -1.48
C TRP A 111 0.28 21.85 -2.61
N LYS A 112 1.41 22.03 -3.30
CA LYS A 112 1.59 23.03 -4.38
C LYS A 112 0.49 23.02 -5.46
N ASP A 113 -0.10 21.86 -5.73
CA ASP A 113 -1.13 21.69 -6.76
C ASP A 113 -2.53 22.16 -6.27
N TRP A 114 -2.67 22.48 -4.97
CA TRP A 114 -3.88 23.12 -4.40
C TRP A 114 -3.93 24.64 -4.64
N GLY A 115 -2.88 25.24 -5.20
CA GLY A 115 -2.79 26.68 -5.44
C GLY A 115 -2.12 27.43 -4.29
N SER A 116 -2.44 28.71 -4.12
CA SER A 116 -1.84 29.54 -3.07
C SER A 116 -2.45 29.19 -1.72
N GLN A 117 -1.62 29.05 -0.70
CA GLN A 117 -2.07 28.82 0.67
C GLN A 117 -2.83 30.05 1.17
N PRO A 118 -4.05 29.89 1.73
CA PRO A 118 -4.79 31.01 2.31
C PRO A 118 -4.03 31.57 3.51
N TYR A 119 -3.99 32.90 3.63
CA TYR A 119 -3.22 33.60 4.66
C TYR A 119 -3.92 33.64 6.03
N SER A 120 -5.20 33.27 6.10
CA SER A 120 -6.00 33.26 7.33
C SER A 120 -6.93 32.06 7.43
N SER A 121 -7.13 31.56 8.65
CA SER A 121 -8.00 30.42 8.98
C SER A 121 -9.49 30.64 8.67
N ASP A 122 -9.90 31.88 8.40
CA ASP A 122 -11.30 32.26 8.09
C ASP A 122 -11.64 32.17 6.58
N GLU A 123 -10.65 31.89 5.72
CA GLU A 123 -10.82 31.77 4.26
C GLU A 123 -10.50 30.37 3.71
N ALA A 124 -10.28 29.38 4.59
CA ALA A 124 -9.90 28.00 4.23
C ALA A 124 -11.08 27.02 4.24
#